data_AF-A0A2U3PU25-F1
#
_entry.id   AF-A0A2U3PU25-F1
#
_cell.length_a   1.000
_cell.length_b   1.000
_cell.length_c   1.000
_cell.angle_alpha   90.00
_cell.angle_beta   90.00
_cell.angle_gamma   90.00
#
_symmetry.space_group_name_H-M   'P 1'
#
loop_
_entity.id
_entity.type
_entity.pdbx_description
1 polymer ?
#
loop_
_entity_poly.entity_id
_entity_poly.type
_entity_poly.pdbx_seq_one_letter_code
_entity_poly.pdbx_strand_id
1 'polypeptide(L)'
;MTKEELENVALESTRTIEIDEFVDRSEINPRYLIRPYYLRPDGKVGHDVIPETIREMNKVAIGCVVQTNREHIIALEPLDKGLIGTLLLPLRSPFSR
;
A
#
# COMPACT_ATOMS: atom_id res chain seq x y z
N MET A 1 -10.45 -20.66 -24.68
CA MET A 1 -9.85 -19.62 -23.83
C MET A 1 -10.04 -18.29 -24.53
N THR A 2 -11.07 -17.55 -24.14
CA THR A 2 -11.41 -16.25 -24.74
C THR A 2 -10.55 -15.15 -24.12
N LYS A 3 -10.34 -14.06 -24.88
CA LYS A 3 -9.53 -12.91 -24.45
C LYS A 3 -10.03 -12.30 -23.13
N GLU A 4 -11.33 -12.41 -22.89
CA GLU A 4 -12.05 -11.98 -21.67
C GLU A 4 -11.68 -12.80 -20.43
N GLU A 5 -11.27 -14.07 -20.59
CA GLU A 5 -10.78 -14.89 -19.48
C GLU A 5 -9.34 -14.49 -19.06
N LEU A 6 -8.50 -14.06 -20.01
CA LEU A 6 -7.15 -13.53 -19.71
C LEU A 6 -7.20 -12.15 -19.05
N GLU A 7 -8.15 -11.30 -19.41
CA GLU A 7 -8.35 -9.99 -18.76
C GLU A 7 -8.90 -10.15 -17.33
N ASN A 8 -9.79 -11.12 -17.09
CA ASN A 8 -10.28 -11.45 -15.76
C ASN A 8 -9.20 -12.07 -14.86
N VAL A 9 -8.31 -12.92 -15.40
CA VAL A 9 -7.18 -13.48 -14.64
C VAL A 9 -6.15 -12.40 -14.25
N ALA A 10 -6.00 -11.35 -15.05
CA ALA A 10 -5.18 -10.18 -14.67
C ALA A 10 -5.85 -9.30 -13.59
N LEU A 11 -7.18 -9.39 -13.45
CA LEU A 11 -7.98 -8.67 -12.44
C LEU A 11 -8.09 -9.39 -11.10
N GLU A 12 -7.78 -10.68 -11.03
CA GLU A 12 -7.49 -11.43 -9.80
C GLU A 12 -6.09 -11.09 -9.25
N SER A 13 -5.65 -9.84 -9.41
CA SER A 13 -4.59 -9.29 -8.57
C SER A 13 -5.20 -9.12 -7.18
N THR A 14 -4.89 -10.02 -6.25
CA THR A 14 -5.28 -9.90 -4.84
C THR A 14 -5.00 -8.46 -4.37
N ARG A 15 -6.05 -7.65 -4.19
CA ARG A 15 -5.95 -6.25 -3.72
C ARG A 15 -5.69 -6.20 -2.20
N THR A 16 -4.95 -7.17 -1.69
CA THR A 16 -4.55 -7.24 -0.29
C THR A 16 -3.25 -6.46 -0.16
N ILE A 17 -3.22 -5.59 0.84
CA ILE A 17 -1.97 -4.97 1.28
C ILE A 17 -1.50 -5.77 2.48
N GLU A 18 -0.32 -6.35 2.36
CA GLU A 18 0.35 -7.02 3.48
C GLU A 18 1.17 -5.96 4.23
N ILE A 19 0.91 -5.79 5.53
CA ILE A 19 1.66 -4.86 6.38
C ILE A 19 2.86 -5.60 6.97
N ASP A 20 4.05 -5.08 6.70
CA ASP A 20 5.32 -5.67 7.14
C ASP A 20 5.79 -5.04 8.46
N GLU A 21 5.71 -3.71 8.58
CA GLU A 21 6.23 -2.98 9.73
C GLU A 21 5.54 -1.64 9.98
N PHE A 22 5.79 -1.05 11.15
CA PHE A 22 5.34 0.29 11.53
C PHE A 22 6.54 1.15 11.88
N VAL A 23 6.73 2.25 11.15
CA VAL A 23 7.91 3.13 11.26
C VAL A 23 7.51 4.54 11.67
N ASP A 24 8.44 5.32 12.23
CA ASP A 24 8.23 6.75 12.42
C ASP A 24 8.15 7.46 11.08
N ARG A 25 7.26 8.46 10.98
CA ARG A 25 7.08 9.24 9.75
C ARG A 25 8.38 9.90 9.26
N SER A 26 9.28 10.22 10.19
CA SER A 26 10.60 10.80 9.91
C SER A 26 11.58 9.84 9.24
N GLU A 27 11.36 8.53 9.34
CA GLU A 27 12.19 7.51 8.68
C GLU A 27 11.91 7.45 7.17
N ILE A 28 10.72 7.90 6.74
CA ILE A 28 10.33 7.93 5.34
C ILE A 28 10.76 9.25 4.71
N ASN A 29 11.86 9.20 3.96
CA ASN A 29 12.33 10.37 3.20
C ASN A 29 11.28 10.77 2.15
N PRO A 30 10.78 12.04 2.16
CA PRO A 30 9.75 12.50 1.22
C PRO A 30 10.09 12.30 -0.27
N ARG A 31 11.37 12.15 -0.61
CA ARG A 31 11.82 11.89 -1.99
C ARG A 31 11.37 10.54 -2.54
N TYR A 32 11.01 9.58 -1.68
CA TYR A 32 10.52 8.28 -2.11
C TYR A 32 9.01 8.27 -2.39
N LEU A 33 8.27 9.30 -1.99
CA LEU A 33 6.81 9.32 -2.09
C LEU A 33 6.34 9.50 -3.53
N ILE A 34 5.55 8.55 -4.02
CA ILE A 34 4.92 8.56 -5.34
C ILE A 34 3.41 8.50 -5.17
N ARG A 35 2.73 9.44 -5.85
CA ARG A 35 1.27 9.45 -6.12
C ARG A 35 0.41 8.86 -5.00
N PRO A 36 -0.20 9.71 -4.15
CA PRO A 36 -1.08 9.21 -3.11
C PRO A 36 -2.37 8.62 -3.71
N TYR A 37 -2.88 7.57 -3.08
CA TYR A 37 -4.16 6.95 -3.34
C TYR A 37 -4.99 6.99 -2.06
N TYR A 38 -6.27 7.36 -2.17
CA TYR A 38 -7.20 7.16 -1.08
C TYR A 38 -7.61 5.69 -1.04
N LEU A 39 -7.45 5.06 0.11
CA LEU A 39 -7.75 3.67 0.33
C LEU A 39 -8.81 3.54 1.42
N ARG A 40 -9.75 2.62 1.19
CA ARG A 40 -10.72 2.23 2.21
C ARG A 40 -10.54 0.72 2.42
N PRO A 41 -10.19 0.26 3.63
CA PRO A 41 -10.17 -1.16 3.93
C PRO A 41 -11.53 -1.77 3.56
N ASP A 42 -11.55 -2.95 2.95
CA ASP A 42 -12.78 -3.69 2.70
C ASP A 42 -13.02 -4.70 3.84
N GLY A 43 -14.28 -5.04 4.09
CA GLY A 43 -14.68 -6.03 5.09
C GLY A 43 -15.27 -5.47 6.39
N LYS A 44 -16.21 -6.23 6.96
CA LYS A 44 -17.05 -5.87 8.13
C LYS A 44 -16.28 -5.43 9.39
N VAL A 45 -15.04 -5.87 9.56
CA VAL A 45 -14.24 -5.63 10.77
C VAL A 45 -13.08 -4.64 10.53
N GLY A 46 -12.72 -4.38 9.27
CA GLY A 46 -11.51 -3.62 8.92
C GLY A 46 -11.73 -2.13 8.63
N HIS A 47 -12.96 -1.70 8.37
CA HIS A 47 -13.25 -0.34 7.89
C HIS A 47 -12.74 0.76 8.84
N ASP A 48 -13.00 0.63 10.13
CA ASP A 48 -12.63 1.67 11.11
C ASP A 48 -11.40 1.28 11.94
N VAL A 49 -11.11 -0.03 12.08
CA VAL A 49 -10.04 -0.51 12.96
C VAL A 49 -8.66 -0.17 12.41
N ILE A 50 -8.39 -0.39 11.12
CA ILE A 50 -7.03 -0.18 10.59
C ILE A 50 -6.61 1.30 10.64
N PRO A 51 -7.42 2.27 10.15
CA PRO A 51 -7.07 3.68 10.29
C PRO A 51 -6.89 4.11 11.74
N GLU A 52 -7.74 3.62 12.66
CA GLU A 52 -7.62 3.97 14.07
C GLU A 52 -6.37 3.38 14.71
N THR A 53 -6.04 2.12 14.44
CA THR A 53 -4.79 1.50 14.95
C THR A 53 -3.55 2.29 14.50
N ILE A 54 -3.46 2.63 13.21
CA ILE A 54 -2.29 3.40 12.71
C ILE A 54 -2.24 4.78 13.37
N ARG A 55 -3.41 5.42 13.57
CA ARG A 55 -3.53 6.72 14.24
C ARG A 55 -3.09 6.65 15.71
N GLU A 56 -3.56 5.65 16.45
CA GLU A 56 -3.21 5.44 17.86
C GLU A 56 -1.71 5.13 18.04
N MET A 57 -1.12 4.38 17.10
CA MET A 57 0.31 4.08 17.12
C MET A 57 1.17 5.32 16.84
N ASN A 58 0.61 6.35 16.19
CA ASN A 58 1.36 7.50 15.69
C ASN A 58 2.56 7.09 14.82
N LYS A 59 2.32 6.10 13.95
CA LYS A 59 3.31 5.50 13.03
C LYS A 59 2.77 5.49 11.60
N VAL A 60 3.64 5.14 10.66
CA VAL A 60 3.26 4.82 9.28
C VAL A 60 3.39 3.31 9.11
N ALA A 61 2.35 2.66 8.57
CA ALA A 61 2.44 1.25 8.22
C ALA A 61 3.11 1.10 6.85
N ILE A 62 4.17 0.30 6.78
CA ILE A 62 4.84 -0.08 5.53
C ILE A 62 4.35 -1.46 5.13
N GLY A 63 4.10 -1.63 3.85
CA GLY A 63 3.67 -2.91 3.32
C GLY A 63 3.92 -3.06 1.82
N CYS A 64 3.42 -4.14 1.27
CA CYS A 64 3.49 -4.45 -0.15
C CYS A 64 2.08 -4.54 -0.76
N VAL A 65 1.95 -4.05 -1.99
CA VAL A 65 0.75 -4.22 -2.82
C VAL A 65 1.15 -4.73 -4.19
N VAL A 66 0.41 -5.71 -4.71
CA VAL A 66 0.57 -6.17 -6.09
C VAL A 66 -0.37 -5.38 -7.00
N GLN A 67 0.19 -4.55 -7.88
CA GLN A 67 -0.57 -3.81 -8.88
C GLN A 67 -0.01 -4.12 -10.27
N THR A 68 -0.88 -4.56 -11.19
CA THR A 68 -0.48 -4.87 -12.58
C THR A 68 0.72 -5.83 -12.65
N ASN A 69 0.65 -6.93 -11.88
CA ASN A 69 1.70 -7.96 -11.78
C ASN A 69 3.07 -7.45 -11.30
N ARG A 70 3.13 -6.31 -10.59
CA ARG A 70 4.34 -5.82 -9.95
C ARG A 70 4.08 -5.55 -8.47
N GLU A 71 5.03 -5.95 -7.65
CA GLU A 71 5.07 -5.58 -6.24
C GLU A 71 5.52 -4.14 -6.09
N HIS A 72 4.80 -3.42 -5.24
CA HIS A 72 5.09 -2.05 -4.89
C HIS A 72 5.09 -1.91 -3.38
N ILE A 73 6.14 -1.28 -2.84
CA ILE A 73 6.14 -0.85 -1.45
C ILE A 73 5.16 0.31 -1.31
N ILE A 74 4.33 0.28 -0.27
CA ILE A 74 3.33 1.29 0.02
C ILE A 74 3.44 1.73 1.49
N ALA A 75 3.41 3.04 1.70
CA ALA A 75 3.26 3.67 3.00
C ALA A 75 1.79 4.01 3.24
N LEU A 76 1.23 3.57 4.36
CA LEU A 76 -0.14 3.80 4.77
C LEU A 76 -0.19 4.74 5.97
N GLU A 77 -0.87 5.86 5.80
CA GLU A 77 -1.15 6.83 6.86
C GLU A 77 -2.67 6.96 7.05
N PRO A 78 -3.16 7.25 8.26
CA PRO A 78 -4.59 7.38 8.52
C PRO A 78 -5.10 8.70 7.95
N LEU A 79 -6.21 8.66 7.21
CA LEU A 79 -6.88 9.84 6.67
C LEU A 79 -8.39 9.71 6.87
N ASP A 80 -8.97 10.54 7.74
CA ASP A 80 -10.36 10.46 8.15
C ASP A 80 -10.78 9.03 8.56
N LYS A 81 -11.74 8.44 7.84
CA LYS A 81 -12.23 7.06 8.01
C LYS A 81 -11.57 6.05 7.07
N GLY A 82 -10.48 6.45 6.42
CA GLY A 82 -9.74 5.63 5.48
C GLY A 82 -8.24 5.80 5.68
N LEU A 83 -7.50 5.46 4.63
CA LEU A 83 -6.06 5.56 4.60
C LEU A 83 -5.65 6.38 3.38
N ILE A 84 -4.52 7.06 3.49
CA ILE A 84 -3.77 7.51 2.32
C ILE A 84 -2.60 6.54 2.12
N GLY A 85 -2.61 5.88 0.96
CA GLY A 85 -1.55 5.00 0.53
C GLY A 85 -0.63 5.69 -0.45
N THR A 86 0.65 5.79 -0.14
CA THR A 86 1.65 6.39 -1.02
C THR A 86 2.64 5.34 -1.45
N LEU A 87 2.78 5.11 -2.75
CA LEU A 87 3.77 4.15 -3.26
C LEU A 87 5.17 4.71 -3.02
N LEU A 88 6.10 3.86 -2.61
CA LEU A 88 7.49 4.24 -2.40
C LEU A 88 8.33 3.83 -3.61
N LEU A 89 9.20 4.75 -4.06
CA LEU A 89 10.24 4.39 -5.03
C LEU A 89 11.15 3.33 -4.40
N PRO A 90 11.41 2.20 -5.07
CA PRO A 90 12.43 1.29 -4.61
C PRO A 90 13.77 2.02 -4.62
N LEU A 91 14.59 1.75 -3.60
CA LEU A 91 16.00 2.13 -3.62
C LEU A 91 16.66 1.46 -4.82
N ARG A 92 16.71 2.16 -5.96
CA ARG A 92 17.56 1.75 -7.07
C ARG A 92 18.99 1.95 -6.60
N SER A 93 19.63 0.87 -6.19
CA SER A 93 21.09 0.87 -6.12
C SER A 93 21.61 1.31 -7.49
N PRO A 94 22.44 2.36 -7.60
CA PRO A 94 23.07 2.72 -8.86
C PRO A 94 24.01 1.61 -9.38
N PHE A 95 24.20 0.53 -8.62
CA PHE A 95 25.06 -0.60 -8.93
C PHE A 95 24.32 -1.91 -9.21
N SER A 96 22.99 -1.92 -9.36
CA SER A 96 22.30 -3.12 -9.84
C SER A 96 22.46 -3.24 -11.36
N ARG A 97 23.49 -3.98 -11.78
CA ARG A 97 23.63 -4.62 -13.09
C ARG A 97 23.59 -6.12 -12.93
#